data_AF-A0A9P1GFA8-F1
#
_entry.id   AF-A0A9P1GFA8-F1
#
_cell.length_a   1.000
_cell.length_b   1.000
_cell.length_c   1.000
_cell.angle_alpha   90.00
_cell.angle_beta   90.00
_cell.angle_gamma   90.00
#
_symmetry.space_group_name_H-M   'P 1'
#
loop_
_entity.id
_entity.type
_entity.pdbx_description
1 polymer ?
#
loop_
_entity_poly.entity_id
_entity_poly.type
_entity_poly.pdbx_seq_one_letter_code
_entity_poly.pdbx_strand_id
1 'polypeptide(L)'
;MESAFALTLTSGIKGVAMVLDREVQPLTRVWCLFEYFLSSREHLELVFVTNAGVIGDDGCSSFDIALEVGKKIKSLQVAKCEATSEKDKTDIVEYIISELGSLERMDKQIRAAMSEMLMRNLANVERATGSLVDSLGEGSAETVDEESS
;
A
#
# COMPACT_ATOMS: atom_id res chain seq x y z
N MET A 1 18.51 18.75 -3.75
CA MET A 1 17.62 18.82 -2.57
C MET A 1 18.19 17.86 -1.53
N GLU A 2 18.82 18.36 -0.48
CA GLU A 2 19.44 17.55 0.58
C GLU A 2 18.44 17.33 1.71
N SER A 3 17.57 16.31 1.58
CA SER A 3 16.72 15.87 2.69
C SER A 3 17.28 14.59 3.30
N ALA A 4 17.03 14.36 4.59
CA ALA A 4 17.40 13.11 5.26
C ALA A 4 16.82 11.89 4.53
N PHE A 5 15.62 12.02 3.95
CA PHE A 5 15.02 10.98 3.13
C PHE A 5 15.80 10.72 1.84
N ALA A 6 16.17 11.76 1.09
CA ALA A 6 16.95 11.62 -0.15
C ALA A 6 18.33 10.98 0.11
N LEU A 7 18.98 11.36 1.22
CA LEU A 7 20.23 10.72 1.67
C LEU A 7 19.99 9.24 2.02
N THR A 8 18.90 8.92 2.70
CA THR A 8 18.57 7.54 3.09
C THR A 8 18.30 6.65 1.87
N LEU A 9 17.58 7.15 0.86
CA LEU A 9 17.30 6.40 -0.39
C LEU A 9 18.59 5.91 -1.09
N THR A 10 19.68 6.66 -0.97
CA THR A 10 20.97 6.34 -1.60
C THR A 10 21.91 5.53 -0.71
N SER A 11 21.49 5.19 0.51
CA SER A 11 22.32 4.50 1.51
C SER A 11 22.31 2.97 1.42
N GLY A 12 21.70 2.40 0.37
CA GLY A 12 21.62 0.95 0.16
C GLY A 12 20.46 0.27 0.90
N ILE A 13 19.35 0.97 1.12
CA ILE A 13 18.13 0.39 1.69
C ILE A 13 17.45 -0.57 0.70
N LYS A 14 16.66 -1.52 1.22
CA LYS A 14 15.93 -2.51 0.40
C LYS A 14 14.56 -2.03 -0.06
N GLY A 15 13.93 -1.16 0.72
CA GLY A 15 12.55 -0.78 0.51
C GLY A 15 12.11 0.38 1.39
N VAL A 16 10.93 0.89 1.08
CA VAL A 16 10.28 2.00 1.75
C VAL A 16 8.87 1.57 2.17
N ALA A 17 8.56 1.79 3.44
CA ALA A 17 7.23 1.60 3.98
C ALA A 17 6.54 2.97 4.13
N MET A 18 5.43 3.16 3.42
CA MET A 18 4.57 4.33 3.62
C MET A 18 3.44 3.96 4.58
N VAL A 19 3.49 4.53 5.77
CA VAL A 19 2.48 4.30 6.82
C VAL A 19 1.25 5.16 6.54
N LEU A 20 0.15 4.55 6.15
CA LEU A 20 -1.14 5.18 5.89
C LEU A 20 -2.01 5.15 7.14
N ASP A 21 -2.52 6.33 7.51
CA ASP A 21 -3.61 6.45 8.46
C ASP A 21 -4.96 6.17 7.77
N ARG A 22 -6.05 6.19 8.55
CA ARG A 22 -7.41 6.01 8.02
C ARG A 22 -7.79 7.08 7.00
N GLU A 23 -7.19 8.26 7.07
CA GLU A 23 -7.46 9.40 6.19
C GLU A 23 -6.56 9.46 4.97
N VAL A 24 -5.63 8.51 4.83
CA VAL A 24 -4.56 8.49 3.83
C VAL A 24 -3.83 9.83 3.71
N GLN A 25 -3.71 10.57 4.82
CA GLN A 25 -3.08 11.90 4.82
C GLN A 25 -1.67 11.94 4.22
N PRO A 26 -0.81 10.91 4.38
CA PRO A 26 0.49 10.91 3.71
C PRO A 26 0.35 11.14 2.19
N LEU A 27 -0.64 10.53 1.57
CA LEU A 27 -0.87 10.66 0.14
C LEU A 27 -1.50 12.01 -0.27
N THR A 28 -1.94 12.82 0.69
CA THR A 28 -2.40 14.20 0.43
C THR A 28 -1.27 15.22 0.55
N ARG A 29 -0.03 14.80 0.88
CA ARG A 29 1.14 15.68 1.01
C ARG A 29 2.08 15.50 -0.17
N VAL A 30 2.46 16.61 -0.81
CA VAL A 30 3.31 16.59 -2.02
C VAL A 30 4.67 15.95 -1.74
N TRP A 31 5.20 16.14 -0.52
CA TRP A 31 6.46 15.55 -0.10
C TRP A 31 6.41 14.01 -0.07
N CYS A 32 5.41 13.42 0.58
CA CYS A 32 5.30 11.96 0.65
C CYS A 32 5.07 11.34 -0.74
N LEU A 33 4.40 12.06 -1.64
CA LEU A 33 4.27 11.66 -3.04
C LEU A 33 5.62 11.69 -3.76
N PHE A 34 6.40 12.75 -3.57
CA PHE A 34 7.74 12.83 -4.11
C PHE A 34 8.65 11.70 -3.59
N GLU A 35 8.54 11.38 -2.30
CA GLU A 35 9.24 10.25 -1.68
C GLU A 35 8.85 8.90 -2.31
N TYR A 36 7.55 8.69 -2.57
CA TYR A 36 7.06 7.55 -3.35
C TYR A 36 7.68 7.51 -4.76
N PHE A 37 7.70 8.65 -5.45
CA PHE A 37 8.26 8.75 -6.80
C PHE A 37 9.74 8.38 -6.83
N LEU A 38 10.53 8.95 -5.92
CA LEU A 38 11.94 8.63 -5.80
C LEU A 38 12.16 7.14 -5.49
N SER A 39 11.39 6.58 -4.56
CA SER A 39 11.47 5.15 -4.22
C SER A 39 11.20 4.24 -5.42
N SER A 40 10.19 4.58 -6.23
CA SER A 40 9.86 3.86 -7.46
C SER A 40 10.98 3.98 -8.51
N ARG A 41 11.57 5.18 -8.66
CA ARG A 41 12.67 5.42 -9.60
C ARG A 41 13.92 4.63 -9.23
N GLU A 42 14.26 4.56 -7.94
CA GLU A 42 15.39 3.77 -7.44
C GLU A 42 15.08 2.26 -7.35
N HIS A 43 13.91 1.83 -7.84
CA HIS A 43 13.45 0.43 -7.89
C HIS A 43 13.45 -0.25 -6.51
N LEU A 44 13.16 0.54 -5.47
CA LEU A 44 13.01 0.04 -4.11
C LEU A 44 11.66 -0.65 -3.96
N GLU A 45 11.62 -1.67 -3.10
CA GLU A 45 10.36 -2.28 -2.70
C GLU A 45 9.52 -1.23 -1.95
N LEU A 46 8.32 -0.92 -2.44
CA LEU A 46 7.42 0.02 -1.79
C LEU A 46 6.19 -0.70 -1.27
N VAL A 47 5.94 -0.54 0.03
CA VAL A 47 4.78 -1.13 0.70
C VAL A 47 3.95 -0.06 1.42
N PHE A 48 2.63 -0.22 1.37
CA PHE A 48 1.71 0.54 2.20
C PHE A 48 1.41 -0.22 3.48
N VAL A 49 1.59 0.46 4.60
CA VAL A 49 1.43 -0.09 5.95
C VAL A 49 0.29 0.64 6.64
N THR A 50 -0.57 -0.09 7.33
CA THR A 50 -1.61 0.48 8.19
C THR A 50 -1.38 0.00 9.62
N ASN A 51 -2.22 0.44 10.56
CA ASN A 51 -2.22 -0.11 11.91
C ASN A 51 -2.63 -1.60 11.97
N ALA A 52 -3.14 -2.16 10.88
CA ALA A 52 -3.46 -3.58 10.74
C ALA A 52 -2.36 -4.39 10.04
N GLY A 53 -1.22 -3.78 9.69
CA GLY A 53 -0.11 -4.44 9.02
C GLY A 53 0.12 -3.95 7.59
N VAL A 54 0.93 -4.69 6.84
CA VAL A 54 1.31 -4.39 5.45
C VAL A 54 0.20 -4.84 4.49
N ILE A 55 -0.38 -3.92 3.73
CA ILE A 55 -1.49 -4.24 2.82
C ILE A 55 -1.02 -5.26 1.77
N GLY A 56 -1.77 -6.36 1.60
CA GLY A 56 -1.44 -7.39 0.62
C GLY A 56 -0.31 -8.34 1.02
N ASP A 57 0.15 -8.26 2.27
CA ASP A 57 0.95 -9.29 2.92
C ASP A 57 0.05 -10.19 3.79
N ASP A 58 0.54 -11.37 4.18
CA ASP A 58 -0.18 -12.32 5.04
C ASP A 58 -0.47 -11.74 6.45
N GLY A 59 0.25 -10.67 6.83
CA GLY A 59 0.08 -9.97 8.10
C GLY A 59 -1.08 -8.95 8.15
N CYS A 60 -1.71 -8.60 7.02
CA CYS A 60 -2.84 -7.68 6.99
C CYS A 60 -4.15 -8.41 6.68
N SER A 61 -4.82 -8.92 7.70
CA SER A 61 -6.10 -9.61 7.56
C SER A 61 -7.30 -8.68 7.36
N SER A 62 -7.11 -7.36 7.52
CA SER A 62 -8.21 -6.41 7.43
C SER A 62 -8.47 -5.96 6.00
N PHE A 63 -9.37 -6.66 5.31
CA PHE A 63 -9.85 -6.29 3.98
C PHE A 63 -10.51 -4.91 3.96
N ASP A 64 -11.32 -4.61 4.98
CA ASP A 64 -12.09 -3.37 5.05
C ASP A 64 -11.19 -2.13 5.07
N ILE A 65 -10.11 -2.16 5.86
CA ILE A 65 -9.13 -1.07 5.94
C ILE A 65 -8.47 -0.85 4.58
N ALA A 66 -8.02 -1.94 3.92
CA ALA A 66 -7.41 -1.83 2.61
C ALA A 66 -8.39 -1.24 1.58
N LEU A 67 -9.65 -1.69 1.59
CA LEU A 67 -10.69 -1.20 0.68
C LEU A 67 -11.02 0.28 0.93
N GLU A 68 -11.11 0.72 2.18
CA GLU A 68 -11.32 2.13 2.55
C GLU A 68 -10.18 3.01 2.03
N VAL A 69 -8.94 2.59 2.27
CA VAL A 69 -7.73 3.25 1.73
C VAL A 69 -7.80 3.32 0.20
N GLY A 70 -8.15 2.22 -0.46
CA GLY A 70 -8.33 2.16 -1.92
C GLY A 70 -9.37 3.15 -2.45
N LYS A 71 -10.51 3.30 -1.75
CA LYS A 71 -11.56 4.27 -2.09
C LYS A 71 -11.04 5.71 -2.03
N LYS A 72 -10.21 6.05 -1.04
CA LYS A 72 -9.65 7.40 -0.91
C LYS A 72 -8.60 7.69 -1.99
N ILE A 73 -7.78 6.70 -2.33
CA ILE A 73 -6.75 6.81 -3.38
C ILE A 73 -7.36 6.95 -4.78
N LYS A 74 -8.55 6.39 -5.02
CA LYS A 74 -9.27 6.57 -6.29
C LYS A 74 -9.43 8.04 -6.68
N SER A 75 -9.69 8.91 -5.71
CA SER A 75 -9.87 10.36 -5.92
C SER A 75 -8.58 11.18 -5.82
N LEU A 76 -7.45 10.55 -5.49
CA LEU A 76 -6.17 11.25 -5.32
C LEU A 76 -5.73 11.91 -6.62
N GLN A 77 -5.28 13.15 -6.50
CA GLN A 77 -4.70 13.95 -7.58
C GLN A 77 -3.47 14.67 -7.02
N VAL A 78 -2.28 14.34 -7.53
CA VAL A 78 -1.01 14.93 -7.07
C VAL A 78 -1.06 16.46 -7.13
N ALA A 79 -1.72 17.02 -8.15
CA ALA A 79 -1.90 18.47 -8.31
C ALA A 79 -2.62 19.17 -7.14
N LYS A 80 -3.44 18.42 -6.38
CA LYS A 80 -4.19 18.94 -5.23
C LYS A 80 -3.48 18.73 -3.89
N CYS A 81 -2.33 18.09 -3.88
CA CYS A 81 -1.62 17.80 -2.64
C CYS A 81 -1.05 19.06 -2.01
N GLU A 82 -0.96 19.02 -0.69
CA GLU A 82 -0.57 20.13 0.16
C GLU A 82 0.93 20.11 0.47
N ALA A 83 1.46 21.29 0.72
CA ALA A 83 2.81 21.49 1.25
C ALA A 83 2.77 22.62 2.26
N THR A 84 3.64 22.56 3.27
CA THR A 84 3.82 23.67 4.21
C THR A 84 4.65 24.80 3.62
N SER A 85 5.38 24.52 2.53
CA SER A 85 6.19 25.48 1.77
C SER A 85 5.69 25.47 0.32
N GLU A 86 5.14 26.59 -0.14
CA GLU A 86 4.71 26.73 -1.54
C GLU A 86 5.89 26.61 -2.51
N LYS A 87 7.09 27.04 -2.08
CA LYS A 87 8.31 26.86 -2.87
C LYS A 87 8.59 25.37 -3.09
N ASP A 88 8.57 24.57 -2.03
CA ASP A 88 8.82 23.13 -2.15
C ASP A 88 7.78 22.47 -3.04
N LYS A 89 6.51 22.91 -2.94
CA LYS A 89 5.43 22.43 -3.80
C LYS A 89 5.73 22.69 -5.27
N THR A 90 6.11 23.92 -5.62
CA THR A 90 6.48 24.28 -6.99
C THR A 90 7.67 23.46 -7.46
N ASP A 91 8.77 23.44 -6.69
CA ASP A 91 10.01 22.74 -7.06
C ASP A 91 9.76 21.23 -7.28
N ILE A 92 8.98 20.59 -6.41
CA ILE A 92 8.63 19.18 -6.51
C ILE A 92 7.71 18.90 -7.70
N VAL A 93 6.67 19.71 -7.90
CA VAL A 93 5.72 19.54 -9.02
C VAL A 93 6.44 19.70 -10.35
N GLU A 94 7.27 20.73 -10.49
CA GLU A 94 8.07 20.95 -11.70
C GLU A 94 9.01 19.78 -11.97
N TYR A 95 9.66 19.27 -10.92
CA TYR A 95 10.54 18.11 -11.04
C TYR A 95 9.80 16.87 -11.50
N ILE A 96 8.66 16.53 -10.88
CA ILE A 96 7.82 15.40 -11.28
C ILE A 96 7.37 15.54 -12.74
N ILE A 97 6.96 16.74 -13.16
CA ILE A 97 6.57 17.01 -14.55
C ILE A 97 7.76 16.83 -15.50
N SER A 98 8.96 17.29 -15.13
CA SER A 98 10.14 17.10 -15.98
C SER A 98 10.52 15.63 -16.17
N GLU A 99 10.33 14.79 -15.14
CA GLU A 99 10.73 13.38 -15.17
C GLU A 99 9.64 12.48 -15.79
N LEU A 100 8.37 12.69 -15.44
CA LEU A 100 7.27 11.86 -15.90
C LEU A 100 6.54 12.42 -17.13
N GLY A 101 6.67 13.72 -17.38
CA GLY A 101 5.95 14.49 -18.39
C GLY A 101 4.62 15.07 -17.91
N SER A 102 3.99 14.49 -16.89
CA SER A 102 2.74 15.02 -16.31
C SER A 102 2.45 14.45 -14.92
N LEU A 103 1.64 15.17 -14.12
CA LEU A 103 1.21 14.72 -12.80
C LEU A 103 0.21 13.56 -12.87
N GLU A 104 -0.58 13.47 -13.94
CA GLU A 104 -1.55 12.39 -14.14
C GLU A 104 -0.87 11.03 -14.34
N ARG A 105 0.37 11.02 -14.84
CA ARG A 105 1.17 9.78 -14.90
C ARG A 105 1.53 9.29 -13.50
N MET A 106 1.83 10.21 -12.59
CA MET A 106 2.07 9.87 -11.19
C MET A 106 0.80 9.39 -10.49
N ASP A 107 -0.35 10.04 -10.73
CA ASP A 107 -1.65 9.57 -10.24
C ASP A 107 -1.91 8.12 -10.67
N LYS A 108 -1.62 7.79 -11.94
CA LYS A 108 -1.78 6.43 -12.48
C LYS A 108 -0.84 5.43 -11.81
N GLN A 109 0.42 5.78 -11.58
CA GLN A 109 1.38 4.91 -10.89
C GLN A 109 0.93 4.57 -9.47
N ILE A 110 0.51 5.58 -8.69
CA ILE A 110 0.03 5.37 -7.31
C ILE A 110 -1.22 4.47 -7.30
N ARG A 111 -2.16 4.72 -8.21
CA ARG A 111 -3.38 3.91 -8.32
C ARG A 111 -3.09 2.48 -8.76
N ALA A 112 -2.11 2.26 -9.65
CA ALA A 112 -1.69 0.93 -10.09
C ALA A 112 -1.08 0.16 -8.91
N ALA A 113 -0.13 0.76 -8.19
CA ALA A 113 0.48 0.16 -7.00
C ALA A 113 -0.56 -0.23 -5.95
N MET A 114 -1.52 0.66 -5.65
CA MET A 114 -2.60 0.34 -4.72
C MET A 114 -3.51 -0.79 -5.25
N SER A 115 -3.80 -0.80 -6.55
CA SER A 115 -4.63 -1.86 -7.15
C SER A 115 -3.99 -3.24 -7.02
N GLU A 116 -2.69 -3.34 -7.31
CA GLU A 116 -1.93 -4.60 -7.14
C GLU A 116 -1.94 -5.07 -5.68
N MET A 117 -1.75 -4.14 -4.74
CA MET A 117 -1.79 -4.45 -3.31
C MET A 117 -3.16 -4.93 -2.84
N LEU A 118 -4.25 -4.33 -3.33
CA LEU A 118 -5.61 -4.77 -3.03
C LEU A 118 -5.91 -6.15 -3.61
N MET A 119 -5.41 -6.47 -4.80
CA MET A 119 -5.54 -7.80 -5.40
C MET A 119 -4.81 -8.85 -4.56
N ARG A 120 -3.59 -8.57 -4.10
CA ARG A 120 -2.87 -9.46 -3.18
C ARG A 120 -3.63 -9.65 -1.88
N ASN A 121 -4.16 -8.57 -1.32
CA ASN A 121 -4.92 -8.62 -0.08
C ASN A 121 -6.18 -9.49 -0.21
N LEU A 122 -6.92 -9.35 -1.31
CA LEU A 122 -8.09 -10.17 -1.60
C LEU A 122 -7.72 -11.66 -1.71
N ALA A 123 -6.67 -11.99 -2.46
CA ALA A 123 -6.22 -13.37 -2.62
C ALA A 123 -5.79 -14.01 -1.28
N ASN A 124 -5.18 -13.24 -0.38
CA ASN A 124 -4.81 -13.71 0.95
C ASN A 124 -6.04 -13.99 1.83
N VAL A 125 -7.05 -13.12 1.77
CA VAL A 125 -8.33 -13.30 2.49
C VAL A 125 -9.07 -14.54 1.97
N GLU A 126 -9.12 -14.73 0.65
CA GLU A 126 -9.73 -15.91 0.03
C GLU A 126 -9.03 -17.20 0.48
N ARG A 127 -7.68 -17.22 0.46
CA ARG A 127 -6.88 -18.37 0.90
C ARG A 127 -7.11 -18.70 2.38
N ALA A 128 -7.08 -17.69 3.26
CA ALA A 128 -7.30 -17.87 4.69
C ALA A 128 -8.71 -18.38 4.98
N THR A 129 -9.72 -17.86 4.27
CA THR A 129 -11.11 -18.30 4.41
C THR A 129 -11.29 -19.73 3.92
N GLY A 130 -10.70 -20.09 2.77
CA GLY A 130 -10.76 -21.45 2.25
C GLY A 130 -10.18 -22.48 3.23
N SER A 131 -8.98 -22.19 3.77
CA SER A 131 -8.35 -23.06 4.78
C SER A 131 -9.22 -23.26 6.03
N LEU A 132 -9.92 -22.22 6.47
CA LEU A 132 -10.84 -22.33 7.61
C LEU A 132 -12.07 -23.20 7.25
N VAL A 133 -12.67 -23.01 6.08
CA VAL A 133 -13.81 -23.80 5.63
C VAL A 133 -13.45 -25.28 5.50
N ASP A 134 -12.28 -25.59 4.94
CA ASP A 134 -11.78 -26.96 4.82
C ASP A 134 -11.64 -27.60 6.21
N SER A 135 -11.06 -26.87 7.18
CA SER A 135 -10.90 -27.36 8.56
C SER A 135 -12.23 -27.61 9.29
N LEU A 136 -13.30 -26.92 8.91
CA LEU A 136 -14.64 -27.15 9.46
C LEU A 136 -15.28 -28.42 8.88
N GLY A 137 -14.90 -28.83 7.66
CA GLY A 137 -15.40 -30.04 7.01
C GLY A 137 -14.75 -31.34 7.51
N GLU A 138 -13.56 -31.26 8.10
CA GLU A 138 -12.80 -32.43 8.58
C GLU A 138 -13.21 -32.91 9.99
N GLY A 139 -14.14 -32.20 10.67
CA GLY A 139 -14.50 -32.44 12.08
C GLY A 139 -15.67 -33.41 12.35
N SER A 140 -16.20 -34.14 11.37
CA SER A 140 -17.44 -34.95 11.55
C SER A 140 -17.32 -36.44 11.21
N ALA A 141 -16.17 -37.07 11.44
CA ALA A 141 -15.98 -38.51 11.23
C ALA A 141 -15.23 -39.22 12.35
N GLU A 142 -15.56 -38.96 13.62
CA GLU A 142 -15.19 -39.87 14.73
C GLU A 142 -16.31 -39.92 15.78
N THR A 143 -17.33 -40.74 15.53
CA THR A 143 -18.01 -41.52 16.56
C THR A 143 -18.85 -42.59 15.86
N VAL A 144 -18.48 -43.86 16.03
CA VAL A 144 -19.29 -45.01 16.43
C VAL A 144 -18.54 -46.25 15.94
N ASP A 145 -17.72 -46.83 16.82
CA ASP A 145 -17.63 -48.28 16.89
C ASP A 145 -18.09 -48.63 18.31
N GLU A 146 -19.37 -48.99 18.41
CA GLU A 146 -19.96 -49.63 19.57
C GLU A 146 -19.29 -51.00 19.78
N GLU A 147 -18.78 -51.21 21.00
CA GLU A 147 -18.66 -52.55 21.57
C GLU A 147 -20.01 -53.28 21.43
N SER A 148 -20.03 -54.52 20.94
CA SER A 148 -20.59 -55.67 21.69
C SER A 148 -20.70 -56.95 20.86
N SER A 149 -20.20 -58.02 21.48
CA SER A 149 -20.50 -59.46 21.33
C SER A 149 -19.57 -60.30 20.45
#